data_AF-A0A7W4VHY5-F1
#
_entry.id   AF-A0A7W4VHY5-F1
#
_cell.length_a   1.000
_cell.length_b   1.000
_cell.length_c   1.000
_cell.angle_alpha   90.00
_cell.angle_beta   90.00
_cell.angle_gamma   90.00
#
_symmetry.space_group_name_H-M   'P 1'
#
loop_
_entity.id
_entity.type
_entity.pdbx_description
1 polymer ?
#
loop_
_entity_poly.entity_id
_entity_poly.type
_entity_poly.pdbx_seq_one_letter_code
_entity_poly.pdbx_strand_id
1 'polypeptide(L)'
;MIEPLLPPPKPRRKKYPGRRPVSNRAALNGILFVFKTGIRWCDLSTKLGFGSGPTRWRRLHAWQKAGVWGQLHELLLAKLRDAGQLDFSRAAVDSSSVRAVGAGEKLARTPRIARDPVRSITSSSMQMASPSVQS
;
A
#
# COMPACT_ATOMS: atom_id res chain seq x y z
N MET A 1 0.11 -8.44 22.66
CA MET A 1 1.41 -8.81 22.05
C MET A 1 1.22 -8.86 20.54
N ILE A 2 2.19 -8.42 19.73
CA ILE A 2 2.07 -8.32 18.24
C ILE A 2 2.37 -9.67 17.54
N GLU A 3 2.95 -10.61 18.29
CA GLU A 3 3.38 -11.93 17.82
C GLU A 3 2.34 -12.71 16.98
N PRO A 4 1.02 -12.66 17.26
CA PRO A 4 0.00 -13.35 16.47
C PRO A 4 -0.22 -12.76 15.06
N LEU A 5 0.14 -11.49 14.83
CA LEU A 5 -0.08 -10.79 13.55
C LEU A 5 1.04 -11.03 12.54
N LEU A 6 2.12 -11.68 12.98
CA LEU A 6 3.30 -11.84 12.15
C LEU A 6 3.18 -13.15 11.39
N PRO A 7 3.46 -13.15 10.07
CA PRO A 7 3.36 -14.34 9.27
C PRO A 7 4.25 -15.43 9.87
N PRO A 8 3.78 -16.69 9.87
CA PRO A 8 4.50 -17.79 10.48
C PRO A 8 5.91 -17.87 9.88
N PRO A 9 6.93 -18.15 10.70
CA PRO A 9 8.29 -18.26 10.21
C PRO A 9 8.35 -19.35 9.15
N LYS A 10 9.04 -19.07 8.03
CA LYS A 10 9.20 -20.05 6.95
C LYS A 10 9.76 -21.37 7.51
N PRO A 11 9.23 -22.52 7.07
CA PRO A 11 9.69 -23.81 7.56
C PRO A 11 11.18 -23.98 7.29
N ARG A 12 11.90 -24.42 8.32
CA ARG A 12 13.35 -24.59 8.26
C ARG A 12 13.69 -25.85 7.45
N ARG A 13 14.71 -25.77 6.59
CA ARG A 13 15.27 -26.95 5.92
C ARG A 13 15.73 -27.97 6.97
N LYS A 14 15.39 -29.24 6.78
CA LYS A 14 15.80 -30.34 7.70
C LYS A 14 17.31 -30.62 7.59
N LYS A 15 17.86 -30.64 6.37
CA LYS A 15 19.29 -30.84 6.11
C LYS A 15 19.99 -29.49 5.89
N TYR A 16 21.11 -29.27 6.57
CA TYR A 16 21.89 -28.01 6.58
C TYR A 16 21.04 -26.76 6.85
N PRO A 17 20.46 -26.61 8.06
CA PRO A 17 19.44 -25.59 8.35
C PRO A 17 19.94 -24.13 8.35
N GLY A 18 21.23 -23.88 8.08
CA GLY A 18 21.81 -22.55 8.08
C GLY A 18 21.66 -21.82 9.42
N ARG A 19 21.84 -20.49 9.39
CA ARG A 19 21.71 -19.63 10.57
C ARG A 19 20.27 -19.57 11.06
N ARG A 20 20.05 -19.64 12.37
CA ARG A 20 18.73 -19.52 12.99
C ARG A 20 18.08 -18.17 12.57
N PRO A 21 16.78 -18.17 12.20
CA PRO A 21 16.05 -16.94 11.94
C PRO A 21 16.06 -16.04 13.18
N VAL A 22 16.25 -14.74 12.97
CA VAL A 22 16.10 -13.76 14.05
C VAL A 22 14.63 -13.71 14.47
N SER A 23 14.38 -13.53 15.77
CA SER A 23 13.03 -13.41 16.30
C SER A 23 12.27 -12.25 15.64
N ASN A 24 10.97 -12.42 15.56
CA ASN A 24 10.07 -11.42 14.99
C ASN A 24 10.15 -10.08 15.73
N ARG A 25 10.25 -10.11 17.06
CA ARG A 25 10.44 -8.92 17.91
C ARG A 25 11.74 -8.18 17.61
N ALA A 26 12.86 -8.90 17.49
CA ALA A 26 14.14 -8.27 17.19
C ALA A 26 14.17 -7.68 15.76
N ALA A 27 13.45 -8.29 14.82
CA ALA A 27 13.29 -7.73 13.48
C ALA A 27 12.45 -6.44 13.48
N LEU A 28 11.32 -6.43 14.21
CA LEU A 28 10.49 -5.23 14.35
C LEU A 28 11.27 -4.08 14.99
N ASN A 29 11.98 -4.35 16.09
CA ASN A 29 12.80 -3.35 16.76
C ASN A 29 13.88 -2.77 15.84
N GLY A 30 14.54 -3.61 15.03
CA GLY A 30 15.53 -3.14 14.07
C GLY A 30 14.93 -2.27 12.96
N ILE A 31 13.73 -2.60 12.49
CA ILE A 31 13.01 -1.78 11.49
C ILE A 31 12.64 -0.41 12.10
N LEU A 32 12.03 -0.41 13.29
CA LEU A 32 11.66 0.82 14.00
C LEU A 32 12.87 1.69 14.32
N PHE A 33 14.00 1.07 14.66
CA PHE A 33 15.25 1.79 14.91
C PHE A 33 15.72 2.54 13.65
N VAL A 34 15.73 1.87 12.50
CA VAL A 34 16.09 2.50 11.22
C VAL A 34 15.14 3.64 10.88
N PHE A 35 13.83 3.46 11.07
CA PHE A 35 12.85 4.53 10.83
C PHE A 35 12.99 5.71 11.79
N LYS A 36 13.32 5.45 13.06
CA LYS A 36 13.50 6.51 14.07
C LYS A 36 14.79 7.32 13.84
N THR A 37 15.85 6.66 13.38
CA THR A 37 17.18 7.27 13.24
C THR A 37 17.49 7.75 11.82
N GLY A 38 16.75 7.28 10.81
CA GLY A 38 16.96 7.65 9.40
C GLY A 38 18.25 7.08 8.79
N ILE A 39 18.96 6.18 9.49
CA ILE A 39 20.20 5.58 8.98
C ILE A 39 19.92 4.67 7.78
N ARG A 40 20.93 4.48 6.92
CA ARG A 40 20.81 3.49 5.84
C ARG A 40 20.73 2.10 6.43
N TRP A 41 20.04 1.19 5.74
CA TRP A 41 19.96 -0.21 6.17
C TRP A 41 21.35 -0.83 6.37
N CYS A 42 22.32 -0.55 5.49
CA CYS A 42 23.68 -1.09 5.61
C CYS A 42 24.44 -0.61 6.86
N ASP A 43 24.06 0.53 7.42
CA ASP A 43 24.72 1.14 8.59
C ASP A 43 24.15 0.61 9.91
N LEU A 44 23.10 -0.23 9.86
CA LEU A 44 22.53 -0.85 11.05
C LEU A 44 23.56 -1.79 11.70
N SER A 45 24.08 -1.37 12.85
CA SER A 45 25.07 -2.15 13.60
C SER A 45 24.54 -3.52 13.99
N THR A 46 25.27 -4.56 13.60
CA THR A 46 24.95 -5.95 13.99
C THR A 46 25.15 -6.18 15.50
N LYS A 47 25.90 -5.30 16.19
CA LYS A 47 26.14 -5.37 17.64
C LYS A 47 24.89 -5.05 18.48
N LEU A 48 23.91 -4.34 17.92
CA LEU A 48 22.65 -4.00 18.60
C LEU A 48 21.71 -5.21 18.78
N GLY A 49 22.14 -6.42 18.41
CA GLY A 49 21.32 -7.63 18.50
C GLY A 49 20.18 -7.69 17.48
N PHE A 50 19.99 -6.63 16.69
CA PHE A 50 18.99 -6.63 15.64
C PHE A 50 19.37 -7.54 14.51
N GLY A 51 20.65 -7.68 14.14
CA GLY A 51 21.17 -8.43 12.99
C GLY A 51 21.41 -7.56 11.75
N SER A 52 21.84 -8.14 10.62
CA SER A 52 22.18 -7.36 9.40
C SER A 52 21.01 -6.56 8.79
N GLY A 53 21.22 -5.28 8.46
CA GLY A 53 20.19 -4.42 7.90
C GLY A 53 19.47 -4.91 6.63
N PRO A 54 20.15 -5.47 5.61
CA PRO A 54 19.49 -6.03 4.43
C PRO A 54 18.47 -7.14 4.76
N THR A 55 18.68 -7.86 5.87
CA THR A 55 17.72 -8.87 6.34
C THR A 55 16.47 -8.22 6.95
N ARG A 56 16.60 -7.02 7.57
CA ARG A 56 15.45 -6.24 8.05
C ARG A 56 14.66 -5.68 6.89
N TRP A 57 15.32 -5.10 5.88
CA TRP A 57 14.66 -4.63 4.67
C TRP A 57 13.84 -5.74 3.97
N ARG A 58 14.45 -6.92 3.78
CA ARG A 58 13.73 -8.07 3.19
C ARG A 58 12.51 -8.49 4.02
N ARG A 59 12.61 -8.40 5.35
CA ARG A 59 11.51 -8.75 6.25
C ARG A 59 10.41 -7.69 6.26
N LEU A 60 10.78 -6.41 6.28
CA LEU A 60 9.87 -5.27 6.10
C LEU A 60 9.05 -5.44 4.82
N HIS A 61 9.73 -5.71 3.69
CA HIS A 61 9.07 -5.91 2.41
C HIS A 61 8.17 -7.16 2.38
N ALA A 62 8.59 -8.26 3.01
CA ALA A 62 7.74 -9.45 3.15
C ALA A 62 6.48 -9.18 3.98
N TRP A 63 6.61 -8.41 5.07
CA TRP A 63 5.50 -8.02 5.94
C TRP A 63 4.57 -7.00 5.26
N GLN A 64 5.11 -6.11 4.43
CA GLN A 64 4.33 -5.22 3.57
C GLN A 64 3.46 -6.02 2.61
N LYS A 65 4.04 -7.01 1.92
CA LYS A 65 3.30 -7.90 1.01
C LYS A 65 2.26 -8.75 1.74
N ALA A 66 2.50 -9.09 3.00
CA ALA A 66 1.57 -9.86 3.83
C ALA A 66 0.51 -8.99 4.54
N GLY A 67 0.50 -7.66 4.36
CA GLY A 67 -0.50 -6.77 4.98
C GLY A 67 -0.32 -6.54 6.49
N VAL A 68 0.81 -6.97 7.07
CA VAL A 68 1.08 -6.92 8.51
C VAL A 68 0.99 -5.50 9.08
N TRP A 69 1.46 -4.50 8.32
CA TRP A 69 1.47 -3.11 8.79
C TRP A 69 0.07 -2.52 8.93
N GLY A 70 -0.86 -2.91 8.04
CA GLY A 70 -2.27 -2.53 8.16
C GLY A 70 -2.89 -3.13 9.43
N GLN A 71 -2.71 -4.43 9.64
CA GLN A 71 -3.20 -5.11 10.85
C GLN A 71 -2.58 -4.55 12.14
N LEU A 72 -1.29 -4.21 12.10
CA LEU A 72 -0.61 -3.60 13.24
C LEU A 72 -1.18 -2.20 13.54
N HIS A 73 -1.44 -1.42 12.50
CA HIS A 73 -2.05 -0.09 12.64
C HIS A 73 -3.44 -0.19 13.25
N GLU A 74 -4.28 -1.11 12.77
CA GLU A 74 -5.61 -1.37 13.34
C GLU A 74 -5.55 -1.80 14.81
N LEU A 75 -4.62 -2.71 15.16
CA LEU A 75 -4.43 -3.14 16.54
C LEU A 75 -4.01 -1.98 17.46
N LEU A 76 -3.12 -1.12 16.99
CA LEU A 76 -2.69 0.06 17.74
C LEU A 76 -3.85 1.05 17.90
N LEU A 77 -4.62 1.27 16.84
CA LEU A 77 -5.79 2.15 16.86
C LEU A 77 -6.84 1.63 17.83
N ALA A 78 -7.14 0.32 17.81
CA ALA A 78 -8.06 -0.31 18.75
C ALA A 78 -7.62 -0.11 20.20
N LYS A 79 -6.34 -0.30 20.50
CA LYS A 79 -5.81 -0.08 21.86
C LYS A 79 -5.88 1.37 22.30
N LEU A 80 -5.60 2.31 21.40
CA LEU A 80 -5.70 3.74 21.71
C LEU A 80 -7.15 4.18 21.90
N ARG A 81 -8.10 3.55 21.20
CA ARG A 81 -9.55 3.73 21.41
C ARG A 81 -9.94 3.22 22.79
N ASP A 82 -9.54 2.00 23.15
CA ASP A 82 -9.82 1.40 24.46
C ASP A 82 -9.22 2.23 25.62
N ALA A 83 -8.04 2.80 25.40
CA ALA A 83 -7.38 3.66 26.38
C ALA A 83 -7.98 5.08 26.48
N GLY A 84 -8.98 5.42 25.64
CA GLY A 84 -9.58 6.75 25.60
C GLY A 84 -8.61 7.86 25.17
N GLN A 85 -7.49 7.53 24.53
CA GLN A 85 -6.44 8.49 24.16
C GLN A 85 -6.59 9.04 22.74
N LEU A 86 -7.64 8.64 22.01
CA LEU A 86 -7.97 9.19 20.70
C LEU A 86 -9.03 10.28 20.83
N ASP A 87 -8.60 11.52 20.70
CA ASP A 87 -9.47 12.66 20.52
C ASP A 87 -9.88 12.76 19.04
N PHE A 88 -11.07 12.28 18.70
CA PHE A 88 -11.63 12.39 17.35
C PHE A 88 -12.15 13.79 17.00
N SER A 89 -12.12 14.75 17.94
CA SER A 89 -12.47 16.15 17.64
C SER A 89 -11.46 16.83 16.72
N ARG A 90 -10.24 16.27 16.61
CA ARG A 90 -9.17 16.75 15.73
C ARG A 90 -8.49 15.59 15.01
N ALA A 91 -8.86 15.37 13.75
CA ALA A 91 -8.14 14.47 12.85
C ALA A 91 -7.29 15.29 11.86
N ALA A 92 -5.98 15.08 11.85
CA ALA A 92 -5.08 15.64 10.83
C ALA A 92 -4.61 14.50 9.92
N VAL A 93 -4.88 14.65 8.62
CA VAL A 93 -4.37 13.74 7.58
C VAL A 93 -3.13 14.40 6.97
N ASP A 94 -1.95 13.84 7.22
CA ASP A 94 -0.73 14.28 6.56
C ASP A 94 -0.49 13.45 5.28
N SER A 95 -0.17 14.14 4.19
CA SER A 95 0.27 13.49 2.95
C SER A 95 1.65 14.00 2.60
N SER A 96 2.55 13.10 2.19
CA SER A 96 3.88 13.47 1.70
C SER A 96 4.00 13.09 0.22
N SER A 97 4.11 14.10 -0.64
CA SER A 97 4.41 13.91 -2.07
C SER A 97 5.90 14.09 -2.30
N VAL A 98 6.61 13.02 -2.68
CA VAL A 98 8.00 13.13 -3.14
C VAL A 98 7.98 13.34 -4.64
N ARG A 99 8.63 14.40 -5.14
CA ARG A 99 8.82 14.58 -6.59
C ARG A 99 9.67 13.42 -7.12
N ALA A 100 9.19 12.73 -8.15
CA ALA A 100 10.02 11.80 -8.91
C ALA A 100 11.12 12.62 -9.61
N VAL A 101 12.36 12.48 -9.14
CA VAL A 101 13.52 13.06 -9.82
C VAL A 101 13.96 12.06 -10.88
N GLY A 102 13.76 12.39 -12.16
CA GLY A 102 14.14 11.54 -13.30
C GLY A 102 13.05 11.21 -14.32
N ALA A 103 11.88 11.87 -14.29
CA ALA A 103 10.95 11.78 -15.42
C ALA A 103 11.56 12.55 -16.61
N GLY A 104 11.83 11.83 -17.70
CA GLY A 104 12.31 12.39 -18.97
C GLY A 104 11.39 13.48 -19.54
N GLU A 105 11.88 14.14 -20.60
CA GLU A 105 11.29 15.35 -21.18
C GLU A 105 9.76 15.31 -21.31
N LYS A 106 9.13 16.45 -20.98
CA LYS A 106 7.72 16.70 -21.31
C LYS A 106 7.53 16.46 -22.81
N LEU A 107 6.89 15.35 -23.18
CA LEU A 107 6.21 15.27 -24.47
C LEU A 107 5.29 16.49 -24.55
N ALA A 108 5.45 17.26 -25.62
CA ALA A 108 4.82 18.55 -25.83
C ALA A 108 3.31 18.51 -25.53
N ARG A 109 2.76 19.66 -25.13
CA ARG A 109 1.32 19.86 -24.90
C ARG A 109 0.52 19.25 -26.05
N THR A 110 -0.22 18.18 -25.76
CA THR A 110 -1.16 17.59 -26.70
C THR A 110 -2.18 18.68 -27.09
N PRO A 111 -2.33 19.05 -28.38
CA PRO A 111 -3.37 19.99 -28.76
C PRO A 111 -4.73 19.38 -28.41
N ARG A 112 -5.61 20.17 -27.78
CA ARG A 112 -6.99 19.74 -27.56
C ARG A 112 -7.65 19.61 -28.93
N ILE A 113 -8.01 18.39 -29.30
CA ILE A 113 -8.95 18.14 -30.40
C ILE A 113 -10.24 18.86 -30.02
N ALA A 114 -10.58 19.92 -30.76
CA ALA A 114 -11.89 20.53 -30.67
C ALA A 114 -12.93 19.47 -31.07
N ARG A 115 -14.01 19.36 -30.30
CA ARG A 115 -15.14 18.52 -30.70
C ARG A 115 -15.79 19.18 -31.92
N ASP A 116 -15.67 18.56 -33.08
CA ASP A 116 -16.55 18.86 -34.21
C ASP A 116 -17.93 18.23 -33.92
N PRO A 117 -19.02 19.00 -33.84
CA PRO A 117 -20.35 18.43 -33.80
C PRO A 117 -20.71 17.92 -35.19
N VAL A 118 -20.70 16.59 -35.36
CA VAL A 118 -21.24 15.93 -36.55
C VAL A 118 -22.77 16.13 -36.59
N ARG A 119 -23.31 16.53 -37.74
CA ARG A 119 -24.77 16.65 -37.96
C ARG A 119 -25.43 15.27 -37.82
N SER A 120 -26.38 15.16 -36.90
CA SER A 120 -27.23 13.98 -36.76
C SER A 120 -28.07 13.79 -38.02
N ILE A 121 -27.92 12.63 -38.68
CA ILE A 121 -28.76 12.18 -39.79
C ILE A 121 -29.39 10.84 -39.44
N THR A 122 -30.38 10.83 -38.55
CA THR A 122 -31.31 9.70 -38.52
C THR A 122 -32.73 10.13 -38.16
N SER A 123 -33.63 9.71 -39.03
CA SER A 123 -35.01 10.13 -39.23
C SER A 123 -35.97 9.59 -38.17
N SER A 124 -37.00 10.38 -37.84
CA SER A 124 -38.20 9.92 -37.14
C SER A 124 -39.31 9.71 -38.16
N SER A 125 -39.84 8.50 -38.26
CA SER A 125 -41.25 8.27 -38.60
C SER A 125 -41.64 6.85 -38.21
N MET A 126 -42.49 6.73 -37.20
CA MET A 126 -43.25 5.53 -36.89
C MET A 126 -44.71 5.92 -37.06
N GLN A 127 -45.25 5.71 -38.26
CA GLN A 127 -46.70 5.80 -38.50
C GLN A 127 -47.31 4.41 -38.28
N MET A 128 -48.12 4.32 -37.23
CA MET A 128 -48.96 3.19 -36.88
C MET A 128 -50.14 3.14 -37.86
N ALA A 129 -50.26 2.06 -38.64
CA ALA A 129 -51.46 1.79 -39.43
C ALA A 129 -52.55 1.17 -38.51
N SER A 130 -53.76 1.72 -38.56
CA SER A 130 -54.97 1.10 -37.97
C SER A 130 -55.82 0.49 -39.09
N PRO A 131 -56.53 -0.64 -38.85
CA PRO A 131 -57.26 -1.38 -39.88
C PRO A 131 -58.78 -1.09 -39.87
N SER A 132 -59.45 -1.22 -41.03
CA SER A 132 -60.89 -1.55 -41.28
C SER A 132 -61.34 -0.94 -42.63
N VAL A 133 -62.27 -1.45 -43.46
CA VAL A 133 -63.20 -2.62 -43.56
C VAL A 133 -63.89 -2.56 -44.96
N GLN A 134 -64.44 -3.68 -45.45
CA GLN A 134 -65.47 -3.89 -46.53
C GLN A 134 -65.03 -3.72 -48.01
N SER A 135 -65.49 -4.52 -48.98
CA SER A 135 -66.72 -5.34 -49.12
C SER A 135 -66.47 -6.79 -49.56
#